data_AF-A0A3L7SGS2-F1
#
_entry.id   AF-A0A3L7SGS2-F1
#
_cell.length_a   1.000
_cell.length_b   1.000
_cell.length_c   1.000
_cell.angle_alpha   90.00
_cell.angle_beta   90.00
_cell.angle_gamma   90.00
#
_symmetry.space_group_name_H-M   'P 1'
#
loop_
_entity.id
_entity.type
_entity.pdbx_description
1 polymer ?
#
loop_
_entity_poly.entity_id
_entity_poly.type
_entity_poly.pdbx_seq_one_letter_code
_entity_poly.pdbx_strand_id
1 'polypeptide(L)'
;MPDTTNPRSTPMADDDGPPQSKPRGRSLWTWNDINLVLDVVLMLLFAAECFAAVIVRHVFPPGPGAAGWKLWGLDYDAWGGIQFGLLAALAGGILLHLMFHWSWVCTMVAGRWSGRPKGRVDQGMQTIYGVILLIVLLFSVGIPVAVAVLTVQPPA
;
A
#
# COMPACT_ATOMS: atom_id res chain seq x y z
N MET A 1 -32.13 -49.83 -64.71
CA MET A 1 -33.35 -50.15 -63.92
C MET A 1 -33.02 -51.32 -63.01
N PRO A 2 -33.56 -51.43 -61.78
CA PRO A 2 -33.86 -50.46 -60.69
C PRO A 2 -32.94 -50.74 -59.46
N ASP A 3 -32.58 -49.79 -58.59
CA ASP A 3 -33.27 -49.23 -57.40
C ASP A 3 -33.75 -50.25 -56.33
N THR A 4 -33.80 -49.75 -55.08
CA THR A 4 -34.24 -50.34 -53.81
C THR A 4 -33.08 -50.95 -52.98
N THR A 5 -32.78 -50.57 -51.74
CA THR A 5 -33.60 -49.97 -50.67
C THR A 5 -32.71 -49.23 -49.65
N ASN A 6 -33.05 -47.97 -49.41
CA ASN A 6 -32.89 -47.31 -48.11
C ASN A 6 -34.11 -47.66 -47.25
N PRO A 7 -33.93 -47.97 -45.95
CA PRO A 7 -34.92 -47.60 -44.96
C PRO A 7 -34.32 -46.80 -43.81
N ARG A 8 -34.92 -45.62 -43.54
CA ARG A 8 -35.25 -45.01 -42.21
C ARG A 8 -34.14 -45.01 -41.15
N SER A 9 -33.83 -43.91 -40.44
CA SER A 9 -34.68 -42.85 -39.91
C SER A 9 -33.79 -41.86 -39.12
N THR A 10 -34.03 -40.55 -39.29
CA THR A 10 -33.73 -39.47 -38.32
C THR A 10 -34.37 -39.73 -36.95
N PRO A 11 -34.09 -39.03 -35.82
CA PRO A 11 -33.15 -37.92 -35.53
C PRO A 11 -32.40 -38.04 -34.16
N MET A 12 -31.23 -37.39 -34.01
CA MET A 12 -30.65 -36.90 -32.73
C MET A 12 -29.45 -36.04 -33.17
N ALA A 13 -29.54 -34.72 -33.31
CA ALA A 13 -29.86 -33.71 -32.31
C ALA A 13 -29.08 -33.90 -31.00
N ASP A 14 -27.77 -34.18 -31.09
CA ASP A 14 -26.84 -33.81 -30.03
C ASP A 14 -26.37 -32.37 -30.29
N ASP A 15 -27.15 -31.49 -29.69
CA ASP A 15 -26.89 -30.08 -29.44
C ASP A 15 -25.69 -29.96 -28.50
N ASP A 16 -24.49 -30.27 -29.00
CA ASP A 16 -23.23 -29.99 -28.32
C ASP A 16 -22.89 -28.51 -28.50
N GLY A 17 -23.74 -27.67 -27.91
CA GLY A 17 -23.46 -26.25 -27.73
C GLY A 17 -22.10 -26.08 -27.03
N PRO A 18 -21.27 -25.11 -27.46
CA PRO A 18 -19.93 -24.93 -26.91
C PRO A 18 -19.99 -24.77 -25.38
N PRO A 19 -19.00 -25.29 -24.63
CA PRO A 19 -19.02 -25.27 -23.18
C PRO A 19 -19.17 -23.84 -22.67
N GLN A 20 -20.31 -23.56 -22.02
CA GLN A 20 -20.58 -22.26 -21.43
C GLN A 20 -19.56 -22.00 -20.32
N SER A 21 -18.54 -21.21 -20.63
CA SER A 21 -17.57 -20.74 -19.65
C SER A 21 -18.31 -19.87 -18.62
N LYS A 22 -18.39 -20.35 -17.38
CA LYS A 22 -18.92 -19.57 -16.24
C LYS A 22 -18.21 -18.21 -16.21
N PRO A 23 -18.93 -17.08 -16.16
CA PRO A 23 -18.30 -15.79 -16.00
C PRO A 23 -17.61 -15.80 -14.65
N ARG A 24 -16.27 -15.85 -14.65
CA ARG A 24 -15.48 -15.58 -13.44
C ARG A 24 -15.90 -14.18 -12.99
N GLY A 25 -16.58 -14.10 -11.85
CA GLY A 25 -16.85 -12.84 -11.17
C GLY A 25 -15.53 -12.10 -11.03
N ARG A 26 -15.31 -11.14 -11.94
CA ARG A 26 -14.12 -10.30 -11.91
C ARG A 26 -14.27 -9.43 -10.68
N SER A 27 -13.30 -9.52 -9.77
CA SER A 27 -13.07 -8.50 -8.75
C SER A 27 -13.25 -7.13 -9.41
N LEU A 28 -14.22 -6.35 -8.94
CA LEU A 28 -14.58 -5.05 -9.50
C LEU A 28 -13.49 -3.99 -9.29
N TRP A 29 -12.50 -4.29 -8.46
CA TRP A 29 -11.37 -3.41 -8.22
C TRP A 29 -10.16 -3.85 -9.01
N THR A 30 -9.70 -2.93 -9.86
CA THR A 30 -8.40 -3.09 -10.51
C THR A 30 -7.30 -2.79 -9.50
N TRP A 31 -6.15 -3.43 -9.67
CA TRP A 31 -4.97 -3.17 -8.84
C TRP A 31 -4.59 -1.68 -8.78
N ASN A 32 -4.86 -0.94 -9.86
CA ASN A 32 -4.60 0.50 -9.93
C ASN A 32 -5.53 1.30 -9.03
N ASP A 33 -6.79 0.86 -8.85
CA ASP A 33 -7.75 1.53 -7.99
C ASP A 33 -7.33 1.42 -6.51
N ILE A 34 -6.85 0.23 -6.10
CA ILE A 34 -6.31 0.00 -4.74
C ILE A 34 -5.10 0.92 -4.49
N ASN A 35 -4.18 0.99 -5.45
CA ASN A 35 -2.99 1.84 -5.33
C ASN A 35 -3.37 3.32 -5.24
N LEU A 36 -4.30 3.78 -6.08
CA LEU A 36 -4.77 5.17 -6.04
C LEU A 36 -5.43 5.50 -4.70
N VAL A 37 -6.26 4.60 -4.17
CA VAL A 37 -6.89 4.79 -2.86
C VAL A 37 -5.84 4.85 -1.76
N LEU A 38 -4.83 3.98 -1.80
CA LEU A 38 -3.73 4.02 -0.84
C LEU A 38 -2.99 5.37 -0.89
N ASP A 39 -2.69 5.88 -2.07
CA ASP A 39 -2.02 7.17 -2.27
C ASP A 39 -2.86 8.34 -1.74
N VAL A 40 -4.17 8.31 -1.97
CA VAL A 40 -5.10 9.31 -1.43
C VAL A 40 -5.14 9.24 0.10
N VAL A 41 -5.21 8.04 0.68
CA VAL A 41 -5.18 7.85 2.15
C VAL A 41 -3.87 8.39 2.73
N LEU A 42 -2.73 8.11 2.09
CA LEU A 42 -1.43 8.63 2.47
C LEU A 42 -1.38 10.16 2.43
N MET A 43 -1.93 10.77 1.38
CA MET A 43 -2.03 12.22 1.27
C MET A 43 -2.87 12.81 2.40
N LEU A 44 -3.99 12.18 2.74
CA LEU A 44 -4.85 12.62 3.85
C LEU A 44 -4.16 12.46 5.20
N LEU A 45 -3.47 11.35 5.45
CA LEU A 45 -2.66 11.14 6.66
C LEU A 45 -1.57 12.20 6.79
N PHE A 46 -0.88 12.53 5.69
CA PHE A 46 0.14 13.56 5.67
C PHE A 46 -0.44 14.94 5.99
N ALA A 47 -1.58 15.31 5.38
CA ALA A 47 -2.25 16.57 5.67
C ALA A 47 -2.71 16.64 7.14
N ALA A 48 -3.24 15.54 7.69
CA ALA A 48 -3.62 15.45 9.09
C ALA A 48 -2.41 15.58 10.03
N GLU A 49 -1.27 14.97 9.69
CA GLU A 49 -0.03 15.11 10.44
C GLU A 49 0.48 16.55 10.42
N CYS A 50 0.49 17.21 9.27
CA CYS A 50 0.85 18.63 9.19
C CYS A 50 -0.07 19.51 10.04
N PHE A 51 -1.38 19.22 10.01
CA PHE A 51 -2.36 19.93 10.83
C PHE A 51 -2.10 19.73 12.33
N ALA A 52 -1.88 18.48 12.77
CA ALA A 52 -1.56 18.15 14.16
C ALA A 52 -0.23 18.80 14.59
N ALA A 53 0.80 18.76 13.74
CA ALA A 53 2.09 19.40 14.00
C ALA A 53 1.96 20.92 14.17
N VAL A 54 1.15 21.58 13.34
CA VAL A 54 0.88 23.01 13.48
C VAL A 54 0.14 23.31 14.79
N ILE A 55 -0.84 22.48 15.17
CA ILE A 55 -1.55 22.63 16.45
C ILE A 55 -0.57 22.53 17.63
N VAL A 56 0.20 21.43 17.69
CA VAL A 56 1.13 21.18 18.79
C VAL A 56 2.22 22.26 18.88
N ARG A 57 2.70 22.75 17.73
CA ARG A 57 3.81 23.72 17.68
C ARG A 57 3.38 25.18 17.87
N HIS A 58 2.24 25.57 17.31
CA HIS A 58 1.83 26.98 17.22
C HIS A 58 0.62 27.33 18.08
N VAL A 59 -0.26 26.39 18.40
CA VAL A 59 -1.47 26.66 19.20
C VAL A 59 -1.18 26.47 20.69
N PHE A 60 -0.34 25.51 21.06
CA PHE A 60 0.10 25.36 22.45
C PHE A 60 1.31 26.25 22.76
N PRO A 61 1.33 26.95 23.92
CA PRO A 61 2.49 27.72 24.33
C PRO A 61 3.68 26.78 24.61
N PRO A 62 4.92 27.13 24.20
CA PRO A 62 6.08 26.28 24.44
C PRO A 62 6.48 26.25 25.92
N GLY A 63 6.68 25.04 26.47
CA GLY A 63 7.30 24.82 27.78
C GLY A 63 6.33 24.53 28.95
N PRO A 64 6.78 24.65 30.21
CA PRO A 64 5.99 24.30 31.40
C PRO A 64 4.74 25.17 31.61
N GLY A 65 4.56 26.23 30.81
CA GLY A 65 3.37 27.08 30.79
C GLY A 65 2.15 26.49 30.07
N ALA A 66 2.28 25.34 29.39
CA ALA A 66 1.15 24.62 28.81
C ALA A 66 0.35 23.79 29.83
N ALA A 67 0.80 23.73 31.09
CA ALA A 67 0.11 23.01 32.15
C ALA A 67 -1.31 23.57 32.35
N GLY A 68 -2.32 22.77 31.99
CA GLY A 68 -3.74 23.11 32.12
C GLY A 68 -4.40 23.73 30.89
N TRP A 69 -3.65 23.99 29.80
CA TRP A 69 -4.24 24.45 28.55
C TRP A 69 -4.84 23.27 27.79
N LYS A 70 -6.16 23.35 27.55
CA LYS A 70 -6.91 22.36 26.79
C LYS A 70 -7.36 22.96 25.48
N LEU A 71 -6.98 22.33 24.37
CA LEU A 71 -7.54 22.63 23.07
C LEU A 71 -8.61 21.58 22.75
N TRP A 72 -9.87 22.02 22.70
CA TRP A 72 -11.04 21.15 22.50
C TRP A 72 -11.16 20.00 23.52
N GLY A 73 -10.74 20.25 24.76
CA GLY A 73 -10.77 19.27 25.85
C GLY A 73 -9.60 18.29 25.86
N LEU A 74 -8.70 18.36 24.87
CA LEU A 74 -7.47 17.57 24.81
C LEU A 74 -6.28 18.39 25.30
N ASP A 75 -5.47 17.77 26.16
CA ASP A 75 -4.23 18.34 26.68
C ASP A 75 -3.10 18.24 25.63
N TYR A 76 -2.00 18.98 25.86
CA TYR A 76 -0.81 18.93 25.01
C TYR A 76 -0.29 17.50 24.78
N ASP A 77 -0.28 16.68 25.83
CA ASP A 77 0.21 15.29 25.78
C ASP A 77 -0.70 14.39 24.91
N ALA A 78 -2.01 14.63 24.96
CA ALA A 78 -2.98 13.90 24.15
C ALA A 78 -2.85 14.26 22.66
N TRP A 79 -2.66 15.56 22.34
CA TRP A 79 -2.35 16.00 20.97
C TRP A 79 -1.00 15.45 20.48
N GLY A 80 0.00 15.38 21.35
CA GLY A 80 1.29 14.73 21.06
C GLY A 80 1.13 13.24 20.76
N GLY A 81 0.28 12.52 21.50
CA GLY A 81 -0.04 11.12 21.24
C GLY A 81 -0.76 10.90 19.89
N ILE A 82 -1.70 11.79 19.53
CA ILE A 82 -2.38 11.77 18.23
C ILE A 82 -1.39 12.01 17.10
N GLN A 83 -0.53 13.02 17.25
CA GLN A 83 0.52 13.31 16.27
C GLN A 83 1.45 12.12 16.09
N PHE A 84 1.91 11.51 17.19
CA PHE A 84 2.74 10.30 17.10
C PHE A 84 2.01 9.14 16.40
N GLY A 85 0.73 8.94 16.68
CA GLY A 85 -0.10 7.93 16.02
C GLY A 85 -0.25 8.18 14.52
N LEU A 86 -0.49 9.42 14.11
CA LEU A 86 -0.54 9.84 12.71
C LEU A 86 0.80 9.63 12.01
N LEU A 87 1.91 10.03 12.65
CA LEU A 87 3.26 9.78 12.15
C LEU A 87 3.54 8.28 11.96
N ALA A 88 3.17 7.44 12.94
CA ALA A 88 3.35 5.99 12.85
C ALA A 88 2.50 5.37 11.72
N ALA A 89 1.24 5.79 11.59
CA ALA A 89 0.35 5.35 10.51
C ALA A 89 0.88 5.80 9.14
N LEU A 90 1.37 7.04 9.03
CA LEU A 90 1.96 7.58 7.81
C LEU A 90 3.23 6.80 7.44
N ALA A 91 4.12 6.52 8.40
CA ALA A 91 5.34 5.75 8.16
C ALA A 91 5.01 4.32 7.67
N GLY A 92 4.06 3.64 8.32
CA GLY A 92 3.59 2.33 7.88
C GLY A 92 2.90 2.36 6.51
N GLY A 93 2.11 3.39 6.24
CA GLY A 93 1.47 3.61 4.95
C GLY A 93 2.49 3.83 3.84
N ILE A 94 3.53 4.64 4.09
CA ILE A 94 4.61 4.90 3.12
C ILE A 94 5.31 3.60 2.78
N LEU A 95 5.58 2.75 3.77
CA LEU A 95 6.14 1.41 3.54
C LEU A 95 5.28 0.57 2.61
N LEU A 96 3.97 0.49 2.88
CA LEU A 96 3.05 -0.27 2.05
C LEU A 96 2.97 0.29 0.62
N HIS A 97 2.93 1.62 0.49
CA HIS A 97 2.96 2.30 -0.81
C HIS A 97 4.23 1.98 -1.58
N LEU A 98 5.39 2.03 -0.91
CA LEU A 98 6.67 1.67 -1.53
C LEU A 98 6.66 0.22 -2.01
N MET A 99 6.12 -0.72 -1.24
CA MET A 99 6.00 -2.13 -1.64
C MET A 99 5.13 -2.31 -2.89
N PHE A 100 3.99 -1.62 -2.97
CA PHE A 100 3.14 -1.70 -4.17
C PHE A 100 3.73 -1.00 -5.38
N HIS A 101 4.32 0.17 -5.17
CA HIS A 101 4.96 0.94 -6.23
C HIS A 101 6.26 0.30 -6.72
N TRP A 102 6.90 -0.55 -5.90
CA TRP A 102 8.15 -1.24 -6.24
C TRP A 102 8.06 -2.04 -7.55
N SER A 103 6.92 -2.68 -7.82
CA SER A 103 6.67 -3.36 -9.12
C SER A 103 6.74 -2.40 -10.29
N TRP A 104 6.08 -1.25 -10.14
CA TRP A 104 6.10 -0.20 -11.14
C TRP A 104 7.52 0.35 -11.32
N VAL A 105 8.24 0.63 -10.24
CA VAL A 105 9.64 1.11 -10.27
C VAL A 105 10.52 0.12 -11.03
N CYS A 106 10.46 -1.18 -10.74
CA CYS A 106 11.23 -2.17 -11.49
C CYS A 106 10.89 -2.17 -12.97
N THR A 107 9.61 -2.08 -13.35
CA THR A 107 9.20 -2.00 -14.77
C THR A 107 9.64 -0.70 -15.45
N MET A 108 9.60 0.43 -14.73
CA MET A 108 10.00 1.74 -15.23
C MET A 108 11.52 1.85 -15.39
N VAL A 109 12.29 1.35 -14.41
CA VAL A 109 13.75 1.31 -14.45
C VAL A 109 14.23 0.32 -15.51
N ALA A 110 13.65 -0.87 -15.58
CA ALA A 110 13.98 -1.84 -16.63
C ALA A 110 13.65 -1.29 -18.03
N GLY A 111 12.51 -0.60 -18.19
CA GLY A 111 12.13 0.04 -19.46
C GLY A 111 13.03 1.21 -19.86
N ARG A 112 13.64 1.91 -18.89
CA ARG A 112 14.54 3.03 -19.15
C ARG A 112 15.98 2.60 -19.41
N TRP A 113 16.42 1.48 -18.81
CA TRP A 113 17.81 1.02 -18.91
C TRP A 113 18.01 -0.10 -19.95
N SER A 114 16.99 -0.90 -20.21
CA SER A 114 17.03 -1.96 -21.21
C SER A 114 16.16 -1.56 -22.39
N GLY A 115 16.79 -1.09 -23.47
CA GLY A 115 16.15 -1.00 -24.80
C GLY A 115 15.81 -2.38 -25.41
N ARG A 116 15.56 -3.41 -24.57
CA ARG A 116 15.31 -4.80 -24.96
C ARG A 116 13.94 -5.27 -24.46
N PRO A 117 13.25 -6.10 -25.24
CA PRO A 117 11.86 -6.47 -24.97
C PRO A 117 11.73 -7.39 -23.75
N LYS A 118 10.81 -7.03 -22.83
CA LYS A 118 10.06 -7.90 -21.89
C LYS A 118 10.78 -9.17 -21.41
N GLY A 119 11.98 -9.05 -20.86
CA GLY A 119 12.49 -10.04 -19.92
C GLY A 119 11.81 -9.79 -18.58
N ARG A 120 10.85 -10.65 -18.18
CA ARG A 120 10.22 -10.58 -16.86
C ARG A 120 11.34 -10.56 -15.81
N VAL A 121 11.54 -9.42 -15.15
CA VAL A 121 12.39 -9.35 -13.97
C VAL A 121 11.84 -10.37 -12.98
N ASP A 122 12.68 -11.29 -12.54
CA ASP A 122 12.26 -12.42 -11.72
C ASP A 122 11.53 -11.93 -10.47
N GLN A 123 10.32 -12.45 -10.26
CA GLN A 123 9.44 -12.11 -9.15
C GLN A 123 10.11 -12.35 -7.78
N GLY A 124 11.06 -13.31 -7.74
CA GLY A 124 11.92 -13.57 -6.59
C GLY A 124 12.89 -12.44 -6.29
N MET A 125 13.62 -11.94 -7.29
CA MET A 125 14.53 -10.79 -7.13
C MET A 125 13.78 -9.54 -6.69
N GLN A 126 12.60 -9.30 -7.26
CA GLN A 126 11.76 -8.18 -6.91
C GLN A 126 11.35 -8.18 -5.42
N THR A 127 10.97 -9.36 -4.90
CA THR A 127 10.60 -9.53 -3.48
C THR A 127 11.80 -9.32 -2.56
N ILE A 128 12.97 -9.86 -2.93
CA ILE A 128 14.21 -9.72 -2.15
C ILE A 128 14.58 -8.24 -1.99
N TYR A 129 14.56 -7.46 -3.08
CA TYR A 129 14.85 -6.04 -2.97
C TYR A 129 13.82 -5.27 -2.13
N GLY A 130 12.53 -5.61 -2.24
CA GLY A 130 11.48 -5.02 -1.41
C GLY A 130 11.71 -5.31 0.08
N VAL A 131 12.08 -6.55 0.43
CA VAL A 131 12.38 -6.95 1.81
C VAL A 131 13.65 -6.27 2.32
N ILE A 132 14.72 -6.19 1.52
CA ILE A 132 15.95 -5.51 1.91
C ILE A 132 15.68 -4.01 2.16
N LEU A 133 14.94 -3.35 1.27
CA LEU A 133 14.53 -1.95 1.44
C LEU A 133 13.73 -1.75 2.73
N LEU A 134 12.78 -2.64 3.00
CA LEU A 134 11.97 -2.62 4.22
C LEU A 134 12.85 -2.76 5.47
N ILE A 135 13.76 -3.74 5.48
CA ILE A 135 14.72 -3.93 6.57
C ILE A 135 15.55 -2.67 6.78
N VAL A 136 16.17 -2.12 5.73
CA VAL A 136 16.98 -0.91 5.83
C VAL A 136 16.18 0.27 6.37
N LEU A 137 14.93 0.46 5.94
CA LEU A 137 14.09 1.55 6.44
C LEU A 137 13.69 1.36 7.90
N LEU A 138 13.36 0.13 8.32
CA LEU A 138 13.08 -0.14 9.73
C LEU A 138 14.30 0.11 10.61
N PHE A 139 15.49 -0.32 10.18
CA PHE A 139 16.72 -0.10 10.94
C PHE A 139 17.11 1.38 10.95
N SER A 140 16.92 2.12 9.85
CA SER A 140 17.26 3.54 9.80
C SER A 140 16.44 4.40 10.75
N VAL A 141 15.21 4.00 11.09
CA VAL A 141 14.37 4.66 12.09
C VAL A 141 14.58 4.07 13.49
N GLY A 142 14.65 2.74 13.60
CA GLY A 142 14.76 2.04 14.87
C GLY A 142 16.09 2.27 15.59
N ILE A 143 17.21 2.32 14.86
CA ILE A 143 18.54 2.54 15.45
C ILE A 143 18.63 3.93 16.13
N PRO A 144 18.29 5.05 15.47
CA PRO A 144 18.29 6.36 16.12
C PRO A 144 17.40 6.44 17.35
N VAL A 145 16.21 5.82 17.31
CA VAL A 145 15.31 5.78 18.47
C VAL A 145 15.92 4.99 19.63
N ALA A 146 16.50 3.81 19.35
CA ALA A 146 17.19 3.02 20.37
C ALA A 146 18.37 3.79 20.98
N VAL A 147 19.17 4.46 20.15
CA VAL A 147 20.27 5.33 20.60
C VAL A 147 19.72 6.45 21.48
N ALA A 148 18.65 7.14 21.05
CA ALA A 148 18.04 8.22 21.81
C ALA A 148 17.61 7.75 23.21
N VAL A 149 16.90 6.62 23.30
CA VAL A 149 16.46 6.02 24.57
C VAL A 149 17.65 5.69 25.48
N LEU A 150 18.72 5.14 24.93
CA LEU A 150 19.92 4.78 25.70
C LEU A 150 20.72 6.02 26.16
N THR A 151 20.58 7.15 25.47
CA THR A 151 21.29 8.40 25.79
C THR A 151 20.53 9.34 26.72
N VAL A 152 19.26 9.05 27.05
CA VAL A 152 18.48 9.85 28.01
C VAL A 152 19.12 9.71 29.40
N GLN A 153 19.57 10.84 29.95
CA GLN A 153 20.04 10.92 31.33
C GLN A 153 18.92 11.43 32.24
N PRO A 154 18.78 10.86 33.46
CA PRO A 154 17.85 11.40 34.45
C PRO A 154 18.27 12.81 34.87
N PRO A 155 17.31 13.69 35.27
CA PRO A 155 17.64 15.02 35.76
C PRO A 155 18.54 14.92 37.01
N ALA A 156 19.60 15.72 37.02
CA ALA A 156 20.56 15.85 38.13
C ALA A 156 19.96 16.54 39.35
#